data_AF-A0A0C9YQR2-F1
#
_entry.id   AF-A0A0C9YQR2-F1
#
_cell.length_a   1.000
_cell.length_b   1.000
_cell.length_c   1.000
_cell.angle_alpha   90.00
_cell.angle_beta   90.00
_cell.angle_gamma   90.00
#
_symmetry.space_group_name_H-M   'P 1'
#
loop_
_entity.id
_entity.type
_entity.pdbx_description
1 polymer ?
#
loop_
_entity_poly.entity_id
_entity_poly.type
_entity_poly.pdbx_seq_one_letter_code
_entity_poly.pdbx_strand_id
1 'polypeptide(L)'
;LEVVELTSSLFFSPIVVPFTITTLCSSPITRLTLTNTSLTTVQWTTLLKHLSLQHLLSLAVDSSCPIQSLVGFLAHHNVKDLVFSRGQPTSTRSPRVCVCLPLPSLERLDGPPTCIQSLASLAKLPTTLESLTIRFHQSSLSDIPLLEDVLACAAHFPDLSELCIQIPSGTSRRLLEIPRESISSCPVRVLFLMCLDSARHDIIPYCAPWLRAFPQIN
;
A
#
# COMPACT_ATOMS: atom_id res chain seq x y z
N LEU A 1 -3.30 -25.58 4.57
CA LEU A 1 -2.55 -24.34 4.88
C LEU A 1 -3.31 -23.20 4.24
N GLU A 2 -4.02 -22.40 5.02
CA GLU A 2 -4.83 -21.27 4.51
C GLU A 2 -4.07 -19.94 4.60
N VAL A 3 -3.19 -19.81 5.60
CA VAL A 3 -2.35 -18.63 5.83
C VAL A 3 -0.89 -19.04 5.68
N VAL A 4 -0.14 -18.31 4.85
CA VAL A 4 1.29 -18.55 4.64
C VAL A 4 2.05 -17.22 4.73
N GLU A 5 3.11 -17.22 5.54
CA GLU A 5 4.00 -16.07 5.71
C GLU A 5 5.44 -16.46 5.34
N LEU A 6 5.94 -15.86 4.26
CA LEU A 6 7.31 -16.02 3.78
C LEU A 6 8.05 -14.70 4.03
N THR A 7 8.70 -14.60 5.19
CA THR A 7 9.34 -13.37 5.70
C THR A 7 10.87 -13.39 5.57
N SER A 8 11.39 -14.23 4.67
CA SER A 8 12.82 -14.46 4.49
C SER A 8 13.17 -14.72 3.02
N SER A 9 14.31 -14.18 2.58
CA SER A 9 14.85 -14.39 1.24
C SER A 9 15.24 -15.85 0.95
N LEU A 10 15.43 -16.68 1.99
CA LEU A 10 15.81 -18.08 1.86
C LEU A 10 14.79 -18.90 1.05
N PHE A 11 13.50 -18.57 1.17
CA PHE A 11 12.41 -19.22 0.43
C PHE A 11 12.44 -18.92 -1.07
N PHE A 12 13.22 -17.92 -1.49
CA PHE A 12 13.38 -17.50 -2.88
C PHE A 12 14.80 -17.74 -3.40
N SER A 13 15.61 -18.50 -2.66
CA SER A 13 16.88 -18.99 -3.17
C SER A 13 16.66 -19.95 -4.36
N PRO A 14 17.60 -20.04 -5.32
CA PRO A 14 17.42 -20.87 -6.51
C PRO A 14 17.10 -22.34 -6.22
N ILE A 15 17.59 -22.87 -5.10
CA ILE A 15 17.39 -24.27 -4.69
C ILE A 15 15.96 -24.49 -4.16
N VAL A 16 15.43 -23.52 -3.42
CA VAL A 16 14.15 -23.67 -2.69
C VAL A 16 12.97 -23.15 -3.51
N VAL A 17 13.19 -22.21 -4.44
CA VAL A 17 12.11 -21.53 -5.17
C VAL A 17 11.14 -22.49 -5.91
N PRO A 18 11.56 -23.60 -6.55
CA PRO A 18 10.62 -24.49 -7.22
C PRO A 18 9.69 -25.18 -6.21
N PHE A 19 10.24 -25.58 -5.05
CA PHE A 19 9.48 -26.16 -3.96
C PHE A 19 8.51 -25.14 -3.37
N THR A 20 8.95 -23.89 -3.13
CA THR A 20 8.11 -22.81 -2.64
C THR A 20 6.93 -22.57 -3.57
N ILE A 21 7.16 -22.39 -4.87
CA ILE A 21 6.09 -22.16 -5.85
C ILE A 21 5.11 -23.34 -5.88
N THR A 22 5.62 -24.57 -5.94
CA THR A 22 4.77 -25.78 -5.96
C THR A 22 3.89 -25.86 -4.71
N THR A 23 4.47 -25.58 -3.54
CA THR A 23 3.76 -25.60 -2.26
C THR A 23 2.67 -24.53 -2.20
N LEU A 24 2.97 -23.32 -2.68
CA LEU A 24 2.01 -22.22 -2.73
C LEU A 24 0.84 -22.55 -3.65
N CYS A 25 1.11 -23.01 -4.88
CA CYS A 25 0.07 -23.30 -5.88
C CYS A 25 -0.76 -24.56 -5.57
N SER A 26 -0.23 -25.50 -4.78
CA SER A 26 -0.96 -26.72 -4.39
C SER A 26 -1.79 -26.56 -3.12
N SER A 27 -1.69 -25.41 -2.45
CA SER A 27 -2.39 -25.14 -1.18
C SER A 27 -3.57 -24.19 -1.41
N PRO A 28 -4.70 -24.36 -0.69
CA PRO A 28 -5.84 -23.45 -0.75
C PRO A 28 -5.57 -22.18 0.08
N ILE A 29 -4.54 -21.43 -0.31
CA ILE A 29 -4.08 -20.25 0.43
C ILE A 29 -5.09 -19.12 0.24
N THR A 30 -5.58 -18.59 1.36
CA THR A 30 -6.46 -17.42 1.42
C THR A 30 -5.70 -16.15 1.80
N ARG A 31 -4.59 -16.29 2.54
CA ARG A 31 -3.71 -15.18 2.92
C ARG A 31 -2.25 -15.50 2.65
N LEU A 32 -1.59 -14.63 1.89
CA LEU A 32 -0.17 -14.76 1.57
C LEU A 32 0.59 -13.49 1.95
N THR A 33 1.64 -13.66 2.74
CA THR A 33 2.60 -12.60 3.07
C THR A 33 3.95 -12.91 2.47
N LEU A 34 4.46 -12.04 1.59
CA LEU A 34 5.75 -12.13 0.93
C LEU A 34 6.59 -10.90 1.32
N THR A 35 7.37 -11.02 2.38
CA THR A 35 8.15 -9.89 2.91
C THR A 35 9.61 -10.23 3.16
N ASN A 36 10.48 -9.22 3.19
CA ASN A 36 11.93 -9.39 3.30
C ASN A 36 12.48 -10.39 2.27
N THR A 37 11.90 -10.38 1.07
CA THR A 37 12.16 -11.38 0.03
C THR A 37 13.52 -11.15 -0.66
N SER A 38 14.02 -9.91 -0.60
CA SER A 38 15.23 -9.45 -1.32
C SER A 38 15.21 -9.74 -2.83
N LEU A 39 14.02 -9.91 -3.41
CA LEU A 39 13.85 -10.21 -4.82
C LEU A 39 14.08 -8.95 -5.67
N THR A 40 14.79 -9.13 -6.78
CA THR A 40 14.90 -8.12 -7.83
C THR A 40 13.56 -7.98 -8.58
N THR A 41 13.38 -6.88 -9.31
CA THR A 41 12.21 -6.64 -10.17
C THR A 41 11.91 -7.81 -11.11
N VAL A 42 12.94 -8.42 -11.71
CA VAL A 42 12.80 -9.55 -12.63
C VAL A 42 12.34 -10.80 -11.90
N GLN A 43 12.91 -11.08 -10.72
CA GLN A 43 12.51 -12.24 -9.91
C GLN A 43 11.08 -12.10 -9.40
N TRP A 44 10.69 -10.92 -8.93
CA TRP A 44 9.30 -10.63 -8.55
C TRP A 44 8.32 -10.87 -9.71
N THR A 45 8.64 -10.31 -10.88
CA THR A 45 7.81 -10.47 -12.07
C THR A 45 7.69 -11.93 -12.48
N THR A 46 8.78 -12.68 -12.38
CA THR A 46 8.79 -14.12 -12.67
C THR A 46 7.96 -14.89 -11.65
N LEU A 47 8.15 -14.63 -10.35
CA LEU A 47 7.40 -15.27 -9.28
C LEU A 47 5.89 -15.06 -9.46
N LEU A 48 5.44 -13.81 -9.58
CA LEU A 48 4.03 -13.48 -9.72
C LEU A 48 3.37 -14.10 -10.97
N LYS A 49 4.12 -14.27 -12.06
CA LYS A 49 3.62 -14.96 -13.26
C LYS A 49 3.36 -16.45 -13.05
N HIS A 50 4.05 -17.10 -12.12
CA HIS A 50 3.93 -18.53 -11.86
C HIS A 50 3.00 -18.86 -10.69
N LEU A 51 2.59 -17.85 -9.91
CA LEU A 51 1.65 -18.04 -8.82
C LEU A 51 0.21 -17.98 -9.34
N SER A 52 -0.53 -19.07 -9.12
CA SER A 52 -1.97 -19.15 -9.36
C SER A 52 -2.64 -19.60 -8.07
N LEU A 53 -3.29 -18.67 -7.38
CA LEU A 53 -3.80 -18.86 -6.03
C LEU A 53 -5.31 -18.58 -6.00
N GLN A 54 -6.11 -19.53 -6.49
CA GLN A 54 -7.54 -19.34 -6.75
C GLN A 54 -8.36 -18.85 -5.54
N HIS A 55 -7.92 -19.17 -4.32
CA HIS A 55 -8.61 -18.83 -3.08
C HIS A 55 -8.02 -17.60 -2.37
N LEU A 56 -7.05 -16.91 -2.98
CA LEU A 56 -6.36 -15.79 -2.36
C LEU A 56 -7.28 -14.59 -2.18
N LEU A 57 -7.44 -14.15 -0.93
CA LEU A 57 -8.24 -13.00 -0.54
C LEU A 57 -7.38 -11.86 0.02
N SER A 58 -6.23 -12.18 0.60
CA SER A 58 -5.34 -11.20 1.24
C SER A 58 -3.90 -11.41 0.81
N LEU A 59 -3.26 -10.32 0.37
CA LEU A 59 -1.89 -10.32 -0.09
C LEU A 59 -1.10 -9.22 0.61
N ALA A 60 0.03 -9.58 1.22
CA ALA A 60 1.03 -8.64 1.68
C ALA A 60 2.33 -8.84 0.88
N VAL A 61 2.91 -7.76 0.37
CA VAL A 61 4.17 -7.79 -0.42
C VAL A 61 5.14 -6.72 0.04
N ASP A 62 6.44 -6.89 -0.17
CA ASP A 62 7.41 -5.81 0.02
C ASP A 62 7.07 -4.59 -0.86
N SER A 63 7.34 -3.38 -0.37
CA SER A 63 7.21 -2.14 -1.17
C SER A 63 8.12 -2.12 -2.41
N SER A 64 9.14 -2.98 -2.48
CA SER A 64 9.99 -3.17 -3.66
C SER A 64 9.35 -4.03 -4.76
N CYS A 65 8.17 -4.60 -4.51
CA CYS A 65 7.43 -5.36 -5.50
C CYS A 65 7.03 -4.45 -6.69
N PRO A 66 7.35 -4.83 -7.95
CA PRO A 66 7.02 -4.03 -9.11
C PRO A 66 5.50 -3.96 -9.32
N ILE A 67 4.95 -2.76 -9.17
CA ILE A 67 3.51 -2.49 -9.21
C ILE A 67 2.87 -2.99 -10.51
N GLN A 68 3.54 -2.84 -11.66
CA GLN A 68 2.99 -3.33 -12.93
C GLN A 68 2.74 -4.85 -12.93
N SER A 69 3.71 -5.64 -12.44
CA SER A 69 3.56 -7.09 -12.35
C SER A 69 2.55 -7.48 -11.27
N LEU A 70 2.49 -6.71 -10.18
CA LEU A 70 1.49 -6.87 -9.13
C LEU A 70 0.07 -6.63 -9.64
N VAL A 71 -0.19 -5.56 -10.39
CA VAL A 71 -1.49 -5.29 -11.00
C VAL A 71 -1.89 -6.41 -11.96
N GLY A 72 -0.95 -6.90 -12.77
CA GLY A 72 -1.16 -8.07 -13.62
C GLY A 72 -1.56 -9.31 -12.81
N PHE A 73 -0.91 -9.56 -11.68
CA PHE A 73 -1.27 -10.65 -10.78
C PHE A 73 -2.67 -10.44 -10.17
N LEU A 74 -2.93 -9.27 -9.58
CA LEU A 74 -4.19 -8.95 -8.90
C LEU A 74 -5.39 -9.01 -9.85
N ALA A 75 -5.23 -8.62 -11.12
CA ALA A 75 -6.33 -8.68 -12.10
C ALA A 75 -6.86 -10.09 -12.37
N HIS A 76 -6.07 -11.13 -12.06
CA HIS A 76 -6.47 -12.53 -12.22
C HIS A 76 -6.90 -13.18 -10.90
N HIS A 77 -6.93 -12.44 -9.79
CA HIS A 77 -7.20 -12.97 -8.46
C HIS A 77 -8.24 -12.11 -7.73
N ASN A 78 -9.04 -12.71 -6.87
CA ASN A 78 -10.07 -12.00 -6.09
C ASN A 78 -9.53 -11.45 -4.77
N VAL A 79 -8.40 -10.75 -4.84
CA VAL A 79 -7.75 -10.16 -3.66
C VAL A 79 -8.57 -8.96 -3.17
N LYS A 80 -8.98 -9.03 -1.91
CA LYS A 80 -9.74 -7.99 -1.19
C LYS A 80 -8.84 -7.09 -0.37
N ASP A 81 -7.83 -7.66 0.27
CA ASP A 81 -6.91 -6.90 1.12
C ASP A 81 -5.50 -6.89 0.51
N LEU A 82 -4.98 -5.71 0.18
CA LEU A 82 -3.60 -5.53 -0.29
C LEU A 82 -2.79 -4.71 0.70
N VAL A 83 -1.64 -5.24 1.12
CA VAL A 83 -0.72 -4.59 2.06
C VAL A 83 0.69 -4.48 1.47
N PHE A 84 1.19 -3.27 1.30
CA PHE A 84 2.60 -3.00 0.99
C PHE A 84 3.40 -2.91 2.29
N SER A 85 4.16 -3.96 2.58
CA SER A 85 5.05 -4.06 3.73
C SER A 85 6.30 -3.19 3.58
N ARG A 86 7.06 -3.07 4.66
CA ARG A 86 8.28 -2.27 4.73
C ARG A 86 9.25 -2.65 3.59
N GLY A 87 9.85 -1.63 2.99
CA GLY A 87 10.83 -1.79 1.91
C GLY A 87 11.02 -0.45 1.21
N GLN A 88 12.15 -0.29 0.52
CA GLN A 88 12.33 0.90 -0.31
C GLN A 88 11.57 0.67 -1.62
N PRO A 89 10.62 1.56 -1.99
CA PRO A 89 9.90 1.42 -3.23
C PRO A 89 10.88 1.40 -4.39
N THR A 90 10.72 0.47 -5.33
CA THR A 90 11.53 0.48 -6.55
C THR A 90 11.13 1.70 -7.35
N SER A 91 11.89 2.79 -7.19
CA SER A 91 11.83 4.00 -8.01
C SER A 91 12.31 3.67 -9.42
N THR A 92 11.50 2.93 -10.16
CA THR A 92 11.60 2.87 -11.61
C THR A 92 10.32 3.46 -12.13
N ARG A 93 10.41 4.72 -12.61
CA ARG A 93 9.43 5.30 -13.53
C ARG A 93 9.44 4.42 -14.78
N SER A 94 8.76 3.27 -14.71
CA SER A 94 8.62 2.34 -15.81
C SER A 94 7.76 3.01 -16.90
N PRO A 95 8.10 2.84 -18.19
CA PRO A 95 7.47 3.59 -19.26
C PRO A 95 5.99 3.20 -19.40
N ARG A 96 5.11 4.19 -19.24
CA ARG A 96 3.87 4.53 -19.98
C ARG A 96 3.05 3.43 -20.69
N VAL A 97 3.11 2.17 -20.29
CA VAL A 97 2.10 1.18 -20.68
C VAL A 97 1.03 1.22 -19.61
N CYS A 98 0.07 2.12 -19.82
CA CYS A 98 -1.12 2.27 -18.99
C CYS A 98 -1.99 1.03 -19.18
N VAL A 99 -1.69 -0.06 -18.47
CA VAL A 99 -2.52 -1.26 -18.46
C VAL A 99 -3.59 -1.06 -17.39
N CYS A 100 -4.61 -0.26 -17.67
CA CYS A 100 -5.75 -0.01 -16.79
C CYS A 100 -6.60 -1.27 -16.54
N LEU A 101 -6.03 -2.26 -15.84
CA LEU A 101 -6.71 -3.49 -15.45
C LEU A 101 -7.68 -3.17 -14.30
N PRO A 102 -8.92 -3.65 -14.36
CA PRO A 102 -9.87 -3.51 -13.26
C PRO A 102 -9.44 -4.40 -12.09
N LEU A 103 -9.46 -3.85 -10.88
CA LEU A 103 -9.25 -4.58 -9.63
C LEU A 103 -10.53 -4.58 -8.79
N PRO A 104 -11.64 -5.16 -9.28
CA PRO A 104 -12.97 -4.93 -8.73
C PRO A 104 -13.16 -5.47 -7.32
N SER A 105 -12.35 -6.46 -6.92
CA SER A 105 -12.49 -7.14 -5.63
C SER A 105 -11.78 -6.44 -4.47
N LEU A 106 -10.98 -5.40 -4.74
CA LEU A 106 -10.18 -4.75 -3.71
C LEU A 106 -11.05 -3.91 -2.77
N GLU A 107 -11.04 -4.24 -1.49
CA GLU A 107 -11.82 -3.58 -0.43
C GLU A 107 -10.92 -2.78 0.51
N ARG A 108 -9.69 -3.25 0.74
CA ARG A 108 -8.72 -2.60 1.64
C ARG A 108 -7.36 -2.45 0.99
N LEU A 109 -6.80 -1.26 1.13
CA LEU A 109 -5.45 -0.94 0.65
C LEU A 109 -4.64 -0.33 1.79
N ASP A 110 -3.47 -0.91 2.05
CA ASP A 110 -2.52 -0.43 3.04
C ASP A 110 -1.14 -0.29 2.41
N GLY A 111 -0.51 0.88 2.51
CA GLY A 111 0.87 1.02 2.06
C GLY A 111 1.46 2.43 2.18
N PRO A 112 2.70 2.62 1.69
CA PRO A 112 3.27 3.95 1.54
C PRO A 112 2.60 4.71 0.38
N PRO A 113 2.56 6.06 0.45
CA PRO A 113 1.92 6.89 -0.58
C PRO A 113 2.38 6.57 -2.00
N THR A 114 3.69 6.35 -2.19
CA THR A 114 4.28 6.08 -3.51
C THR A 114 3.74 4.81 -4.15
N CYS A 115 3.50 3.75 -3.37
CA CYS A 115 2.95 2.49 -3.87
C CYS A 115 1.46 2.65 -4.18
N ILE A 116 0.71 3.34 -3.33
CA ILE A 116 -0.72 3.61 -3.52
C ILE A 116 -0.95 4.43 -4.79
N GLN A 117 -0.23 5.55 -4.95
CA GLN A 117 -0.31 6.40 -6.15
C GLN A 117 0.11 5.63 -7.41
N SER A 118 1.19 4.85 -7.33
CA SER A 118 1.63 4.03 -8.46
C SER A 118 0.57 3.00 -8.85
N LEU A 119 -0.06 2.34 -7.88
CA LEU A 119 -1.14 1.39 -8.11
C LEU A 119 -2.34 2.09 -8.76
N ALA A 120 -2.75 3.23 -8.24
CA ALA A 120 -3.87 4.02 -8.78
C ALA A 120 -3.59 4.55 -10.20
N SER A 121 -2.33 4.83 -10.54
CA SER A 121 -1.96 5.25 -11.90
C SER A 121 -1.96 4.11 -12.92
N LEU A 122 -1.82 2.86 -12.46
CA LEU A 122 -1.67 1.68 -13.30
C LEU A 122 -2.91 0.78 -13.30
N ALA A 123 -3.85 0.95 -12.38
CA ALA A 123 -5.03 0.10 -12.26
C ALA A 123 -6.31 0.93 -12.20
N LYS A 124 -7.40 0.34 -12.70
CA LYS A 124 -8.76 0.86 -12.44
C LYS A 124 -9.20 0.32 -11.08
N LEU A 125 -8.97 1.13 -10.06
CA LEU A 125 -9.36 0.83 -8.70
C LEU A 125 -10.88 0.93 -8.51
N PRO A 126 -11.46 0.11 -7.63
CA PRO A 126 -12.89 0.15 -7.37
C PRO A 126 -13.23 1.43 -6.61
N THR A 127 -14.38 2.01 -6.93
CA THR A 127 -14.92 3.13 -6.14
C THR A 127 -15.35 2.68 -4.75
N THR A 128 -15.65 1.38 -4.58
CA THR A 128 -16.13 0.76 -3.34
C THR A 128 -15.01 0.41 -2.35
N LEU A 129 -13.82 1.01 -2.45
CA LEU A 129 -12.76 0.78 -1.46
C LEU A 129 -13.23 1.25 -0.08
N GLU A 130 -13.32 0.33 0.87
CA GLU A 130 -13.84 0.61 2.22
C GLU A 130 -12.80 1.36 3.05
N SER A 131 -11.55 0.89 3.02
CA SER A 131 -10.49 1.36 3.92
C SER A 131 -9.18 1.59 3.19
N LEU A 132 -8.60 2.78 3.41
CA LEU A 132 -7.27 3.15 2.96
C LEU A 132 -6.38 3.43 4.17
N THR A 133 -5.27 2.72 4.29
CA THR A 133 -4.23 2.98 5.29
C THR A 133 -2.97 3.50 4.61
N ILE A 134 -2.59 4.74 4.93
CA ILE A 134 -1.38 5.39 4.42
C ILE A 134 -0.32 5.34 5.51
N ARG A 135 0.79 4.64 5.25
CA ARG A 135 1.91 4.49 6.18
C ARG A 135 3.13 5.27 5.71
N PHE A 136 3.50 6.27 6.50
CA PHE A 136 4.75 7.00 6.27
C PHE A 136 5.92 6.28 6.96
N HIS A 137 7.04 6.20 6.26
CA HIS A 137 8.30 5.68 6.80
C HIS A 137 9.33 6.79 6.86
N GLN A 138 10.13 6.82 7.91
CA GLN A 138 11.11 7.90 8.13
C GLN A 138 12.15 7.98 7.01
N SER A 139 12.50 6.83 6.42
CA SER A 139 13.41 6.75 5.27
C SER A 139 12.80 7.21 3.95
N SER A 140 11.49 7.47 3.89
CA SER A 140 10.77 7.90 2.69
C SER A 140 10.14 9.29 2.83
N LEU A 141 10.43 10.01 3.91
CA LEU A 141 9.97 11.38 4.10
C LEU A 141 10.73 12.30 3.13
N SER A 142 9.98 12.99 2.28
CA SER A 142 10.47 14.11 1.48
C SER A 142 10.37 15.41 2.30
N ASP A 143 10.82 16.52 1.73
CA ASP A 143 10.59 17.86 2.30
C ASP A 143 9.13 18.35 2.10
N ILE A 144 8.26 17.54 1.49
CA ILE A 144 6.88 17.88 1.15
C ILE A 144 5.96 17.60 2.36
N PRO A 145 4.97 18.47 2.64
CA PRO A 145 3.99 18.21 3.69
C PRO A 145 3.24 16.90 3.50
N LEU A 146 3.11 16.10 4.55
CA LEU A 146 2.50 14.77 4.49
C LEU A 146 1.03 14.82 4.05
N LEU A 147 0.33 15.90 4.39
CA LEU A 147 -1.07 16.08 4.02
C LEU A 147 -1.27 16.08 2.50
N GLU A 148 -0.32 16.61 1.72
CA GLU A 148 -0.42 16.61 0.25
C GLU A 148 -0.41 15.19 -0.30
N ASP A 149 0.50 14.35 0.19
CA ASP A 149 0.56 12.93 -0.20
C ASP A 149 -0.70 12.17 0.21
N VAL A 150 -1.23 12.45 1.40
CA VAL A 150 -2.49 11.87 1.88
C VAL A 150 -3.64 12.23 0.95
N LEU A 151 -3.82 13.51 0.64
CA LEU A 151 -4.91 13.99 -0.20
C LEU A 151 -4.76 13.50 -1.64
N ALA A 152 -3.53 13.45 -2.16
CA ALA A 152 -3.26 12.88 -3.48
C ALA A 152 -3.63 11.39 -3.55
N CYS A 153 -3.34 10.61 -2.50
CA CYS A 153 -3.76 9.21 -2.44
C CYS A 153 -5.29 9.09 -2.36
N ALA A 154 -5.93 9.84 -1.45
CA ALA A 154 -7.35 9.74 -1.21
C ALA A 154 -8.20 10.25 -2.38
N ALA A 155 -7.67 11.18 -3.20
CA ALA A 155 -8.34 11.67 -4.41
C ALA A 155 -8.66 10.56 -5.44
N HIS A 156 -7.98 9.42 -5.36
CA HIS A 156 -8.29 8.25 -6.19
C HIS A 156 -9.52 7.44 -5.71
N PHE A 157 -10.03 7.72 -4.52
CA PHE A 157 -11.10 6.96 -3.86
C PHE A 157 -12.22 7.89 -3.38
N PRO A 158 -13.14 8.29 -4.26
CA PRO A 158 -14.15 9.30 -3.93
C PRO A 158 -15.16 8.85 -2.87
N ASP A 159 -15.43 7.54 -2.77
CA ASP A 159 -16.40 6.96 -1.81
C ASP A 159 -15.72 6.31 -0.59
N LEU A 160 -14.48 6.74 -0.28
CA LEU A 160 -13.69 6.17 0.81
C LEU A 160 -14.40 6.34 2.16
N SER A 161 -14.67 5.22 2.84
CA SER A 161 -15.33 5.24 4.14
C SER A 161 -14.35 5.54 5.26
N GLU A 162 -13.23 4.82 5.29
CA GLU A 162 -12.23 4.90 6.35
C GLU A 162 -10.85 5.29 5.80
N LEU A 163 -10.25 6.32 6.39
CA LEU A 163 -8.88 6.73 6.13
C LEU A 163 -8.06 6.61 7.40
N CYS A 164 -7.03 5.78 7.37
CA CYS A 164 -6.06 5.65 8.45
C CYS A 164 -4.71 6.22 7.99
N ILE A 165 -4.13 7.09 8.79
CA ILE A 165 -2.83 7.71 8.52
C ILE A 165 -1.87 7.35 9.65
N GLN A 166 -0.79 6.66 9.32
CA GLN A 166 0.27 6.29 10.26
C GLN A 166 1.48 7.17 10.04
N ILE A 167 1.77 8.00 11.04
CA ILE A 167 2.88 8.94 11.05
C ILE A 167 4.03 8.33 11.90
N PRO A 168 5.26 8.28 11.38
CA PRO A 168 6.39 7.73 12.11
C PRO A 168 6.81 8.65 13.26
N SER A 169 7.35 8.06 14.31
CA SER A 169 7.97 8.77 15.43
C SER A 169 9.02 9.77 14.95
N GLY A 170 9.07 10.95 15.57
CA GLY A 170 10.12 11.93 15.28
C GLY A 170 9.97 12.66 13.93
N THR A 171 8.80 12.58 13.31
CA THR A 171 8.45 13.41 12.13
C THR A 171 8.63 14.89 12.46
N SER A 172 9.31 15.62 11.57
CA SER A 172 9.50 17.07 11.71
C SER A 172 8.17 17.80 11.68
N ARG A 173 7.98 18.78 12.57
CA ARG A 173 6.75 19.59 12.66
C ARG A 173 6.39 20.25 11.33
N ARG A 174 7.38 20.66 10.54
CA ARG A 174 7.18 21.29 9.23
C ARG A 174 6.43 20.39 8.24
N LEU A 175 6.63 19.07 8.34
CA LEU A 175 5.94 18.10 7.47
C LEU A 175 4.48 17.86 7.89
N LEU A 176 4.11 18.31 9.09
CA LEU A 176 2.75 18.22 9.64
C LEU A 176 1.96 19.52 9.43
N GLU A 177 2.57 20.57 8.90
CA GLU A 177 1.87 21.83 8.63
C GLU A 177 0.90 21.67 7.45
N ILE A 178 -0.15 22.49 7.42
CA ILE A 178 -1.04 22.55 6.25
C ILE A 178 -0.27 23.22 5.10
N PRO A 179 -0.36 22.69 3.87
CA PRO A 179 0.03 23.40 2.65
C PRO A 179 -0.53 24.82 2.59
N ARG A 180 0.26 25.76 2.06
CA ARG A 180 -0.18 27.16 1.94
C ARG A 180 -1.21 27.37 0.82
N GLU A 181 -1.37 26.39 -0.05
CA GLU A 181 -2.28 26.44 -1.19
C GLU A 181 -3.70 25.96 -0.83
N SER A 182 -4.66 26.22 -1.71
CA SER A 182 -6.06 25.81 -1.53
C SER A 182 -6.14 24.29 -1.29
N ILE A 183 -6.59 23.93 -0.10
CA ILE A 183 -6.69 22.53 0.34
C ILE A 183 -7.80 21.85 -0.44
N SER A 184 -7.46 20.80 -1.19
CA SER A 184 -8.46 19.89 -1.73
C SER A 184 -9.15 19.17 -0.57
N SER A 185 -10.49 19.16 -0.58
CA SER A 185 -11.25 18.45 0.45
C SER A 185 -11.37 16.97 0.09
N CYS A 186 -11.29 16.12 1.10
CA CYS A 186 -11.47 14.68 0.99
C CYS A 186 -12.64 14.27 1.88
N PRO A 187 -13.77 13.83 1.29
CA PRO A 187 -14.90 13.32 2.06
C PRO A 187 -14.56 11.92 2.56
N VAL A 188 -14.42 11.76 3.88
CA VAL A 188 -14.29 10.46 4.54
C VAL A 188 -15.18 10.43 5.77
N ARG A 189 -15.73 9.26 6.11
CA ARG A 189 -16.60 9.10 7.28
C ARG A 189 -15.80 8.95 8.57
N VAL A 190 -14.67 8.25 8.50
CA VAL A 190 -13.83 7.97 9.66
C VAL A 190 -12.38 8.29 9.31
N LEU A 191 -11.72 9.07 10.16
CA LEU A 191 -10.29 9.36 10.07
C LEU A 191 -9.59 8.86 11.34
N PHE A 192 -8.59 8.01 11.15
CA PHE A 192 -7.67 7.60 12.18
C PHE A 192 -6.31 8.25 11.95
N LEU A 193 -5.86 9.06 12.91
CA LEU A 193 -4.52 9.62 12.95
C LEU A 193 -3.71 8.87 14.00
N MET A 194 -2.73 8.07 13.57
CA MET A 194 -1.90 7.27 14.46
C MET A 194 -0.45 7.73 14.45
N CYS A 195 0.12 7.93 15.63
CA CYS A 195 1.55 8.17 15.82
C CYS A 195 2.19 6.92 16.40
N LEU A 196 3.15 6.35 15.70
CA LEU A 196 3.93 5.21 16.21
C LEU A 196 4.94 5.80 17.23
N ASP A 197 4.82 5.44 18.52
CA ASP A 197 5.59 5.96 19.69
C ASP A 197 5.29 7.40 20.16
N SER A 198 4.19 7.56 20.89
CA SER A 198 3.77 8.82 21.54
C SER A 198 4.46 9.13 22.88
N ALA A 199 5.62 8.54 23.18
CA ALA A 199 6.27 8.73 24.48
C ALA A 199 6.87 10.14 24.70
N ARG A 200 6.99 10.99 23.65
CA ARG A 200 7.70 12.27 23.80
C ARG A 200 7.02 13.53 23.27
N HIS A 201 6.12 13.45 22.28
CA HIS A 201 5.46 14.64 21.75
C HIS A 201 4.08 14.29 21.22
N ASP A 202 3.05 14.97 21.75
CA ASP A 202 1.71 14.91 21.19
C ASP A 202 1.73 15.59 19.81
N ILE A 203 1.51 14.80 18.74
CA ILE A 203 1.44 15.32 17.37
C ILE A 203 0.06 15.92 17.06
N ILE A 204 -0.94 15.63 17.89
CA ILE A 204 -2.34 16.02 17.68
C ILE A 204 -2.48 17.53 17.47
N PRO A 205 -1.83 18.43 18.24
CA PRO A 205 -1.94 19.88 18.00
C PRO A 205 -1.44 20.32 16.62
N TYR A 206 -0.49 19.60 16.03
CA TYR A 206 0.07 19.91 14.73
C TYR A 206 -0.77 19.34 13.57
N CYS A 207 -1.43 18.21 13.81
CA CYS A 207 -2.34 17.60 12.82
C CYS A 207 -3.79 18.11 12.94
N ALA A 208 -4.18 18.75 14.04
CA ALA A 208 -5.52 19.30 14.22
C ALA A 208 -5.98 20.22 13.06
N PRO A 209 -5.10 21.06 12.47
CA PRO A 209 -5.46 21.85 11.30
C PRO A 209 -5.86 20.99 10.08
N TRP A 210 -5.37 19.75 9.95
CA TRP A 210 -5.72 18.84 8.84
C TRP A 210 -7.21 18.53 8.79
N LEU A 211 -7.94 18.62 9.90
CA LEU A 211 -9.39 18.39 9.94
C LEU A 211 -10.15 19.31 8.95
N ARG A 212 -9.58 20.46 8.58
CA ARG A 212 -10.14 21.35 7.54
C ARG A 212 -10.20 20.68 6.16
N ALA A 213 -9.32 19.72 5.89
CA ALA A 213 -9.32 18.94 4.65
C ALA A 213 -10.40 17.83 4.66
N PHE A 214 -10.98 17.50 5.82
CA PHE A 214 -11.92 16.40 6.00
C PHE A 214 -13.26 16.90 6.55
N PRO A 215 -14.09 17.54 5.71
CA PRO A 215 -15.25 18.31 6.17
C PRO A 215 -16.35 17.47 6.84
N GLN A 216 -16.39 16.15 6.60
CA GLN A 216 -17.43 15.24 7.12
C GLN A 216 -17.15 14.71 8.55
N ILE A 217 -16.03 15.11 9.16
CA ILE A 217 -15.56 14.61 10.47
C ILE A 217 -16.01 15.53 11.62
N ASN A 218 -16.73 16.61 11.31
CA ASN A 218 -17.22 17.59 12.28
C ASN A 218 -18.56 17.21 12.90
#